data_AF-A0A359KLK9-F1
#
_entry.id   AF-A0A359KLK9-F1
#
_cell.length_a   1.000
_cell.length_b   1.000
_cell.length_c   1.000
_cell.angle_alpha   90.00
_cell.angle_beta   90.00
_cell.angle_gamma   90.00
#
_symmetry.space_group_name_H-M   'P 1'
#
loop_
_entity.id
_entity.type
_entity.pdbx_description
1 polymer ?
#
loop_
_entity_poly.entity_id
_entity_poly.type
_entity_poly.pdbx_seq_one_letter_code
_entity_poly.pdbx_strand_id
1 'polypeptide(L)'
;MADAIRETAGIKTAAARRLGCHVMTIDRYIERYPTVAAAYTEARAGIVDMAESVLVRRLNAGEWDAAKFVLTTLGRDRGWAARNDVDITTAGAPLTFTIQIAGRDDSDE
;
A
#
# COMPACT_ATOMS: atom_id res chain seq x y z
N MET A 1 -24.10 5.42 4.73
CA MET A 1 -22.65 5.38 5.06
C MET A 1 -21.81 5.05 3.83
N ALA A 2 -22.14 3.99 3.08
CA ALA A 2 -21.46 3.69 1.81
C ALA A 2 -21.43 4.88 0.84
N ASP A 3 -22.56 5.58 0.66
CA ASP A 3 -22.61 6.75 -0.26
C ASP A 3 -21.72 7.90 0.21
N ALA A 4 -21.75 8.22 1.50
CA ALA A 4 -20.87 9.23 2.07
C ALA A 4 -19.38 8.88 1.88
N ILE A 5 -19.01 7.59 1.96
CA ILE A 5 -17.64 7.14 1.69
C ILE A 5 -17.26 7.35 0.22
N ARG A 6 -18.16 7.02 -0.72
CA ARG A 6 -17.94 7.24 -2.16
C ARG A 6 -17.78 8.72 -2.49
N GLU A 7 -18.68 9.56 -1.98
CA GLU A 7 -18.67 11.01 -2.19
C GLU A 7 -17.43 11.70 -1.63
N THR A 8 -16.81 11.12 -0.59
CA THR A 8 -15.57 11.65 -0.01
C THR A 8 -14.31 10.91 -0.47
N ALA A 9 -14.38 10.17 -1.58
CA ALA A 9 -13.26 9.41 -2.13
C ALA A 9 -12.60 8.46 -1.11
N GLY A 10 -13.34 7.90 -0.15
CA GLY A 10 -12.78 7.01 0.87
C GLY A 10 -12.07 7.71 2.03
N ILE A 11 -12.10 9.04 2.11
CA ILE A 11 -11.52 9.79 3.24
C ILE A 11 -12.45 9.66 4.46
N LYS A 12 -12.09 8.74 5.39
CA LYS A 12 -12.91 8.40 6.56
C LYS A 12 -13.25 9.62 7.43
N THR A 13 -12.32 10.54 7.65
CA THR A 13 -12.56 11.77 8.44
C THR A 13 -13.57 12.70 7.78
N ALA A 14 -13.54 12.81 6.45
CA ALA A 14 -14.49 13.60 5.68
C ALA A 14 -15.87 12.96 5.68
N ALA A 15 -15.96 11.64 5.48
CA ALA A 15 -17.21 10.89 5.57
C ALA A 15 -17.83 11.01 6.98
N ALA A 16 -17.01 10.93 8.03
CA ALA A 16 -17.44 11.04 9.42
C ALA A 16 -18.01 12.44 9.72
N ARG A 17 -17.31 13.49 9.27
CA ARG A 17 -17.80 14.88 9.36
C ARG A 17 -19.11 15.07 8.61
N ARG A 18 -19.25 14.50 7.42
CA ARG A 18 -20.47 14.60 6.60
C ARG A 18 -21.67 13.88 7.22
N LEU A 19 -21.43 12.75 7.87
CA LEU A 19 -22.46 11.96 8.56
C LEU A 19 -22.71 12.42 10.01
N GLY A 20 -21.92 13.36 10.53
CA GLY A 20 -22.01 13.81 11.92
C GLY A 20 -21.64 12.72 12.94
N CYS A 21 -20.80 11.76 12.56
CA CYS A 21 -20.40 10.64 13.42
C CYS A 21 -18.89 10.66 13.72
N HIS A 22 -18.48 9.87 14.72
CA HIS A 22 -17.07 9.69 15.03
C HIS A 22 -16.40 8.78 13.98
N VAL A 23 -15.12 9.00 13.66
CA VAL A 23 -14.38 8.19 12.66
C VAL A 23 -14.39 6.70 13.00
N MET A 24 -14.26 6.35 14.28
CA MET A 24 -14.33 4.95 14.75
C MET A 24 -15.67 4.28 14.41
N THR A 25 -16.76 5.05 14.28
CA THR A 25 -18.04 4.51 13.83
C THR A 25 -17.95 4.04 12.38
N ILE A 26 -17.22 4.76 11.52
CA ILE A 26 -16.99 4.34 10.14
C ILE A 26 -16.16 3.07 10.08
N ASP A 27 -15.06 3.00 10.85
CA ASP A 27 -14.21 1.80 10.89
C ASP A 27 -15.01 0.56 11.30
N ARG A 28 -15.81 0.67 12.36
CA ARG A 28 -16.69 -0.42 12.82
C ARG A 28 -17.71 -0.83 11.76
N TYR A 29 -18.23 0.12 10.98
CA TYR A 29 -19.20 -0.18 9.92
C TYR A 29 -18.53 -0.81 8.70
N ILE A 30 -17.29 -0.43 8.37
CA ILE A 30 -16.50 -1.09 7.34
C ILE A 30 -16.26 -2.56 7.73
N GLU A 31 -15.89 -2.83 8.98
CA GLU A 31 -15.67 -4.20 9.46
C GLU A 31 -16.96 -5.03 9.51
N ARG A 32 -18.07 -4.41 9.93
CA ARG A 32 -19.34 -5.11 10.15
C ARG A 32 -20.15 -5.34 8.89
N TYR A 33 -20.05 -4.45 7.90
CA TYR A 33 -20.91 -4.47 6.71
C TYR A 33 -20.07 -4.60 5.42
N PRO A 34 -20.13 -5.75 4.73
CA PRO A 34 -19.38 -5.98 3.49
C PRO A 34 -19.67 -4.94 2.38
N THR A 35 -20.90 -4.41 2.33
CA THR A 35 -21.28 -3.38 1.37
C THR A 35 -20.55 -2.06 1.59
N VAL A 36 -20.29 -1.70 2.84
CA VAL A 36 -19.53 -0.49 3.22
C VAL A 36 -18.05 -0.71 2.96
N ALA A 37 -17.53 -1.91 3.24
CA ALA A 37 -16.16 -2.29 2.88
C ALA A 37 -15.92 -2.22 1.37
N ALA A 38 -16.84 -2.76 0.56
CA ALA A 38 -16.75 -2.70 -0.90
C ALA A 38 -16.74 -1.26 -1.40
N ALA A 39 -17.64 -0.40 -0.91
CA ALA A 39 -17.68 1.02 -1.25
C ALA A 39 -16.39 1.76 -0.85
N TYR A 40 -15.77 1.39 0.27
CA TYR A 40 -14.49 1.96 0.69
C TYR A 40 -13.33 1.54 -0.22
N THR A 41 -13.26 0.26 -0.60
CA THR A 41 -12.25 -0.25 -1.52
C THR A 41 -12.39 0.37 -2.91
N GLU A 42 -13.61 0.45 -3.43
CA GLU A 42 -13.95 1.11 -4.69
C GLU A 42 -13.50 2.58 -4.67
N ALA A 43 -13.84 3.32 -3.61
CA ALA A 43 -13.45 4.72 -3.49
C ALA A 43 -11.92 4.91 -3.41
N ARG A 44 -11.20 3.97 -2.76
CA ARG A 44 -9.73 3.96 -2.73
C ARG A 44 -9.11 3.70 -4.09
N ALA A 45 -9.67 2.77 -4.86
CA ALA A 45 -9.23 2.53 -6.24
C ALA A 45 -9.39 3.80 -7.08
N GLY A 46 -10.53 4.49 -6.96
CA GLY A 46 -10.76 5.76 -7.67
C GLY A 46 -9.76 6.88 -7.34
N ILE A 47 -9.21 6.94 -6.11
CA ILE A 47 -8.12 7.88 -5.79
C ILE A 47 -6.86 7.56 -6.60
N VAL A 48 -6.53 6.27 -6.72
CA VAL A 48 -5.36 5.83 -7.49
C VAL A 48 -5.56 6.18 -8.96
N ASP A 49 -6.73 5.89 -9.53
CA ASP A 49 -7.06 6.24 -10.92
C ASP A 49 -6.96 7.76 -11.18
N MET A 50 -7.38 8.58 -10.20
CA MET A 50 -7.24 10.04 -10.28
C MET A 50 -5.77 10.47 -10.23
N ALA A 51 -4.95 9.83 -9.40
CA ALA A 51 -3.50 10.10 -9.35
C ALA A 51 -2.82 9.69 -10.68
N GLU A 52 -3.22 8.56 -11.27
CA GLU A 52 -2.75 8.13 -12.58
C GLU A 52 -3.12 9.15 -13.66
N SER A 53 -4.36 9.66 -13.64
CA SER A 53 -4.79 10.72 -14.57
C SER A 53 -3.94 11.99 -14.45
N VAL A 54 -3.57 12.39 -13.23
CA VAL A 54 -2.66 13.51 -12.99
C VAL A 54 -1.26 13.21 -13.52
N LEU A 55 -0.76 12.00 -13.29
CA LEU A 55 0.56 11.56 -13.77
C LEU A 55 0.64 11.59 -15.30
N VAL A 56 -0.38 11.07 -15.98
CA VAL A 56 -0.50 11.08 -17.45
C VAL A 56 -0.49 12.51 -17.98
N ARG A 57 -1.25 13.42 -17.36
CA ARG A 57 -1.26 14.83 -17.77
C ARG A 57 0.11 15.49 -17.62
N ARG A 58 0.82 15.25 -16.51
CA ARG A 58 2.16 15.80 -16.28
C ARG A 58 3.19 15.22 -17.25
N LEU A 59 3.08 13.94 -17.58
CA LEU A 59 3.91 13.29 -18.57
C LEU A 59 3.71 13.91 -19.97
N ASN A 60 2.46 14.14 -20.36
CA ASN A 60 2.13 14.82 -21.63
C ASN A 60 2.61 16.27 -21.66
N ALA A 61 2.68 16.94 -20.50
CA ALA A 61 3.26 18.27 -20.36
C ALA A 61 4.80 18.27 -20.40
N GLY A 62 5.44 17.10 -20.46
CA GLY A 62 6.89 16.97 -20.50
C GLY A 62 7.57 17.18 -19.15
N GLU A 63 6.85 17.06 -18.02
CA GLU A 63 7.47 17.15 -16.70
C GLU A 63 8.44 15.98 -16.47
N TRP A 64 9.73 16.31 -16.28
CA TRP A 64 10.79 15.32 -16.09
C TRP A 64 10.53 14.40 -14.89
N ASP A 65 10.01 14.92 -13.77
CA ASP A 65 9.75 14.12 -12.57
C ASP A 65 8.72 13.02 -12.82
N ALA A 66 7.67 13.33 -13.59
CA ALA A 66 6.66 12.34 -13.99
C ALA A 66 7.26 11.26 -14.91
N ALA A 67 8.08 11.67 -15.89
CA ALA A 67 8.78 10.72 -16.77
C ALA A 67 9.73 9.81 -16.00
N LYS A 68 10.55 10.36 -15.11
CA LYS A 68 11.45 9.59 -14.24
C LYS A 68 10.69 8.62 -13.35
N PHE A 69 9.58 9.07 -12.75
CA PHE A 69 8.74 8.20 -11.91
C PHE A 69 8.20 7.01 -12.71
N VAL A 70 7.65 7.24 -13.90
CA VAL A 70 7.12 6.16 -14.76
C VAL A 70 8.23 5.21 -15.20
N LEU A 71 9.37 5.72 -15.65
CA LEU A 71 10.48 4.89 -16.13
C LEU A 71 11.04 4.00 -15.02
N THR A 72 11.23 4.54 -13.80
CA THR A 72 11.79 3.77 -12.68
C THR A 72 10.79 2.78 -12.05
N THR A 73 9.50 2.99 -12.23
CA THR A 73 8.44 2.11 -11.71
C THR A 73 7.98 1.08 -12.72
N LEU A 74 7.54 1.51 -13.90
CA LEU A 74 6.99 0.66 -14.96
C LEU A 74 8.04 0.23 -16.00
N GLY A 75 9.06 1.06 -16.27
CA GLY A 75 10.12 0.77 -17.25
C GLY A 75 11.27 -0.09 -16.70
N ARG A 76 11.07 -0.81 -15.59
CA ARG A 76 12.12 -1.66 -14.98
C ARG A 76 12.58 -2.77 -15.91
N ASP A 77 11.66 -3.37 -16.64
CA ASP A 77 11.89 -4.34 -17.71
C ASP A 77 12.74 -3.76 -18.86
N ARG A 78 12.69 -2.44 -19.06
CA ARG A 78 13.47 -1.70 -20.06
C ARG A 78 14.81 -1.18 -19.55
N GLY A 79 15.24 -1.61 -18.36
CA GLY A 79 16.56 -1.26 -17.81
C GLY A 79 16.59 0.01 -16.93
N TRP A 80 15.42 0.59 -16.61
CA TRP A 80 15.33 1.75 -15.70
C TRP A 80 15.19 1.38 -14.22
N ALA A 81 15.32 0.09 -13.89
CA ALA A 81 15.29 -0.36 -12.51
C ALA A 81 16.42 0.30 -11.71
N ALA A 82 16.08 0.82 -10.53
CA ALA A 82 17.09 1.25 -9.57
C ALA A 82 17.96 0.04 -9.23
N ARG A 83 19.27 0.19 -9.41
CA ARG A 83 20.25 -0.81 -9.01
C ARG A 83 20.27 -0.85 -7.49
N ASN A 84 19.70 -1.90 -6.91
CA ASN A 84 19.86 -2.18 -5.50
C ASN A 84 21.12 -3.02 -5.35
N ASP A 85 22.25 -2.39 -5.02
CA ASP A 85 23.42 -3.11 -4.49
C ASP A 85 23.07 -3.55 -3.07
N VAL A 86 22.38 -4.69 -2.97
CA VAL A 86 22.16 -5.35 -1.70
C VAL A 86 23.39 -6.20 -1.43
N ASP A 87 24.22 -5.77 -0.49
CA ASP A 87 25.24 -6.63 0.08
C ASP A 87 24.53 -7.69 0.94
N ILE A 88 24.50 -8.93 0.44
CA ILE A 88 23.94 -10.10 1.15
C ILE A 88 25.03 -10.77 1.99
N THR A 89 26.16 -10.10 2.21
CA THR A 89 27.24 -10.57 3.08
C THR A 89 27.34 -9.69 4.33
N THR A 90 28.02 -10.17 5.35
CA THR A 90 28.39 -9.32 6.49
C THR A 90 29.61 -8.49 6.09
N ALA A 91 29.43 -7.49 5.21
CA ALA A 91 30.52 -6.64 4.73
C ALA A 91 31.72 -7.42 4.13
N GLY A 92 31.43 -8.43 3.30
CA GLY A 92 32.40 -9.32 2.66
C GLY A 92 32.68 -10.63 3.39
N ALA A 93 32.07 -10.88 4.55
CA ALA A 93 32.23 -12.14 5.29
C ALA A 93 31.09 -13.15 5.02
N PRO A 94 31.38 -14.47 5.08
CA PRO A 94 30.37 -15.53 4.90
C PRO A 94 29.22 -15.40 5.90
N LEU A 95 27.99 -15.67 5.45
CA LEU A 95 26.82 -15.76 6.33
C LEU A 95 26.89 -17.05 7.17
N THR A 96 26.93 -16.91 8.50
CA THR A 96 26.86 -18.04 9.44
C THR A 96 25.46 -18.13 10.03
N PHE A 97 24.75 -19.22 9.73
CA PHE A 97 23.45 -19.53 10.33
C PHE A 97 23.62 -20.56 11.45
N THR A 98 23.28 -20.20 12.68
CA THR A 98 23.22 -21.15 13.80
C THR A 98 21.77 -21.57 14.01
N ILE A 99 21.46 -22.83 13.73
CA ILE A 99 20.12 -23.41 13.94
C ILE A 99 20.13 -24.11 15.31
N GLN A 100 19.33 -23.60 16.26
CA GLN A 100 19.09 -24.27 17.54
C GLN A 100 17.79 -25.07 17.44
N ILE A 101 17.90 -26.40 17.50
CA ILE A 101 16.76 -27.30 17.57
C ILE A 101 16.64 -27.73 19.03
N ALA A 102 15.58 -27.29 19.72
CA ALA A 102 15.30 -27.74 21.07
C ALA A 102 14.83 -29.22 21.02
N GLY A 103 15.69 -30.12 21.48
CA GLY A 103 15.30 -31.51 21.75
C GLY A 103 14.31 -31.55 22.90
N ARG A 104 13.20 -32.26 22.72
CA ARG A 104 12.20 -32.54 23.76
C ARG A 104 12.85 -33.38 24.85
N ASP A 105 12.81 -32.86 26.07
CA ASP A 105 13.31 -33.51 27.29
C ASP A 105 12.29 -34.58 27.70
N ASP A 106 12.44 -35.80 27.20
CA ASP A 106 11.75 -36.98 27.72
C ASP A 106 12.66 -37.59 28.81
N SER A 107 12.52 -37.07 30.03
CA SER A 107 13.04 -37.66 31.25
C SER A 107 11.84 -38.08 32.10
N ASP A 108 11.19 -39.19 31.71
CA ASP A 108 10.27 -39.95 32.57
C ASP A 108 11.11 -40.76 33.57
N GLU A 109 11.04 -40.42 34.86
CA GLU A 109 11.23 -41.37 35.97
C GLU A 109 10.32 -41.00 37.15
#